data_AF-A0A0M2DMM6-F1
#
_entry.id   AF-A0A0M2DMM6-F1
#
_cell.length_a   1.000
_cell.length_b   1.000
_cell.length_c   1.000
_cell.angle_alpha   90.00
_cell.angle_beta   90.00
_cell.angle_gamma   90.00
#
_symmetry.space_group_name_H-M   'P 1'
#
loop_
_entity.id
_entity.type
_entity.pdbx_description
1 polymer ?
#
loop_
_entity_poly.entity_id
_entity_poly.type
_entity_poly.pdbx_seq_one_letter_code
_entity_poly.pdbx_strand_id
1 'polypeptide(L)' 'MLAGKHNLAPISQWVMALRKRSGWQKAAVALANKNARILWALMTQERTYEAAHISERPRPPVSAVA' A
#
# COMPACT_ATOMS: atom_id res chain seq x y z
N MET A 1 11.64 -3.78 -28.72
CA MET A 1 11.67 -4.33 -27.35
C MET A 1 11.37 -3.19 -26.39
N LEU A 2 10.14 -3.14 -25.85
CA LEU A 2 9.72 -2.06 -24.95
C LEU A 2 10.45 -2.22 -23.61
N ALA A 3 11.59 -1.53 -23.45
CA ALA A 3 12.15 -1.20 -22.14
C ALA A 3 11.21 -0.17 -21.48
N GLY A 4 10.00 -0.62 -21.15
CA GLY A 4 8.95 0.21 -20.61
C GLY A 4 9.23 0.48 -19.15
N LYS A 5 9.82 1.64 -18.85
CA LYS A 5 9.66 2.49 -17.65
C LYS A 5 9.02 1.83 -16.41
N HIS A 6 9.52 0.66 -16.03
CA HIS A 6 9.19 -0.10 -14.85
C HIS A 6 9.95 0.49 -13.66
N ASN A 7 9.60 1.72 -13.31
CA ASN A 7 9.74 2.13 -11.92
C ASN A 7 8.82 1.17 -11.15
N LEU A 8 9.40 0.08 -10.64
CA LEU A 8 8.69 -0.90 -9.81
C LEU A 8 7.83 -0.10 -8.83
N ALA A 9 6.51 -0.33 -8.86
CA ALA A 9 5.58 0.37 -7.99
C ALA A 9 6.11 0.35 -6.56
N PRO A 10 5.90 1.39 -5.74
CA PRO A 10 6.48 1.48 -4.39
C PRO A 10 6.27 0.21 -3.55
N ILE A 11 5.12 -0.48 -3.76
CA ILE A 11 4.83 -1.76 -3.12
C ILE A 11 5.77 -2.89 -3.57
N SER A 12 6.10 -2.98 -4.86
CA SER A 12 7.01 -3.99 -5.41
C SER A 12 8.43 -3.81 -4.85
N GLN A 13 8.93 -2.57 -4.79
CA GLN A 13 10.23 -2.28 -4.17
C GLN A 13 10.25 -2.66 -2.68
N TRP A 14 9.18 -2.32 -1.96
CA TRP A 14 9.03 -2.67 -0.55
C TRP A 14 9.01 -4.20 -0.33
N VAL A 15 8.28 -4.97 -1.16
CA VAL A 15 8.26 -6.44 -1.10
C VAL A 15 9.64 -7.02 -1.38
N MET A 16 10.35 -6.52 -2.39
CA MET A 16 11.70 -6.98 -2.72
C MET A 16 12.68 -6.73 -1.56
N ALA A 17 12.63 -5.53 -0.96
CA ALA A 17 13.42 -5.21 0.22
C ALA A 17 13.06 -6.11 1.42
N LEU A 18 11.76 -6.40 1.62
CA LEU A 18 11.29 -7.30 2.67
C LEU A 18 11.76 -8.74 2.45
N ARG A 19 11.69 -9.22 1.21
CA ARG A 19 12.21 -10.54 0.83
C ARG A 19 13.70 -10.65 1.14
N LYS A 20 14.49 -9.61 0.82
CA LYS A 20 15.94 -9.59 1.07
C LYS A 20 16.28 -9.66 2.56
N ARG A 21 15.51 -9.01 3.44
CA ARG A 21 15.78 -8.98 4.90
C ARG A 21 15.15 -10.12 5.70
N SER A 22 14.03 -10.70 5.25
CA SER A 22 13.22 -11.62 6.07
C SER A 22 12.85 -12.93 5.37
N GLY A 23 13.31 -13.13 4.13
CA GLY A 23 12.98 -14.30 3.33
C GLY A 23 11.62 -14.19 2.62
N TRP A 24 11.39 -15.11 1.70
CA TRP A 24 10.26 -15.04 0.76
C TRP A 24 8.91 -15.36 1.40
N GLN A 25 8.85 -16.31 2.36
CA GLN A 25 7.62 -16.68 3.05
C GLN A 25 7.02 -15.50 3.81
N LYS A 26 7.84 -14.82 4.63
CA LYS A 26 7.42 -13.64 5.39
C LYS A 26 7.02 -12.48 4.46
N ALA A 27 7.76 -12.29 3.37
CA ALA A 27 7.43 -11.27 2.38
C ALA A 27 6.08 -11.52 1.68
N ALA A 28 5.79 -12.78 1.33
CA ALA A 28 4.53 -13.16 0.71
C ALA A 28 3.32 -12.92 1.65
N VAL A 29 3.44 -13.35 2.91
CA VAL A 29 2.39 -13.14 3.92
C VAL A 29 2.16 -11.64 4.17
N ALA A 30 3.24 -10.86 4.28
CA ALA A 30 3.13 -9.42 4.49
C ALA A 30 2.50 -8.68 3.30
N LEU A 31 2.82 -9.10 2.06
CA LEU A 31 2.18 -8.56 0.86
C LEU A 31 0.67 -8.87 0.85
N ALA A 32 0.29 -10.12 1.15
CA ALA A 32 -1.11 -10.52 1.25
C ALA A 32 -1.85 -9.71 2.33
N ASN A 33 -1.24 -9.53 3.51
CA ASN A 33 -1.82 -8.71 4.58
C ASN A 33 -2.02 -7.26 4.17
N LYS A 34 -1.04 -6.66 3.46
CA LYS A 34 -1.17 -5.29 2.94
C LYS A 34 -2.33 -5.18 1.95
N ASN A 35 -2.47 -6.12 1.03
CA ASN A 35 -3.60 -6.14 0.08
C ASN A 35 -4.95 -6.33 0.79
N ALA A 36 -5.01 -7.19 1.81
CA ALA A 36 -6.22 -7.39 2.62
C ALA A 36 -6.63 -6.09 3.34
N ARG A 37 -5.67 -5.32 3.88
CA ARG A 37 -5.96 -4.01 4.50
C ARG A 37 -6.51 -2.99 3.51
N ILE A 38 -5.98 -2.97 2.28
CA ILE A 38 -6.49 -2.10 1.21
C ILE A 38 -7.93 -2.49 0.88
N LEU A 39 -8.19 -3.78 0.62
CA LEU A 39 -9.53 -4.27 0.32
C LEU A 39 -10.51 -3.94 1.44
N TRP A 40 -10.13 -4.14 2.70
CA TRP A 40 -10.96 -3.78 3.85
C TRP A 40 -11.29 -2.29 3.90
N ALA A 41 -10.32 -1.40 3.63
CA ALA A 41 -10.56 0.04 3.59
C ALA A 41 -11.50 0.44 2.44
N LEU A 42 -11.36 -0.20 1.27
CA LEU A 42 -12.25 0.03 0.13
C LEU A 42 -13.68 -0.41 0.43
N MET A 43 -13.86 -1.59 1.03
CA MET A 43 -15.18 -2.11 1.40
C MET A 43 -15.84 -1.27 2.48
N THR A 44 -15.10 -0.81 3.49
CA THR A 44 -15.66 -0.03 4.60
C THR A 44 -15.93 1.44 4.25
N GLN A 45 -15.29 1.96 3.20
CA GLN A 45 -15.49 3.34 2.73
C GLN A 45 -16.28 3.40 1.41
N GLU A 46 -16.77 2.27 0.90
CA GLU A 46 -17.47 2.14 -0.39
C GLU A 46 -16.72 2.84 -1.55
N ARG A 47 -15.39 2.72 -1.57
CA ARG A 47 -14.54 3.34 -2.61
C ARG A 47 -14.02 2.32 -3.62
N THR A 48 -13.71 2.81 -4.81
CA THR A 48 -12.98 2.06 -5.84
C THR A 48 -11.48 2.07 -5.58
N TYR A 49 -10.79 1.02 -6.07
CA TYR A 49 -9.34 0.92 -5.96
C TYR A 49 -8.65 1.95 -6.87
N GLU A 50 -7.79 2.77 -6.29
CA GLU A 50 -6.97 3.76 -7.01
C GLU A 50 -5.49 3.45 -6.78
N ALA A 51 -4.74 3.14 -7.85
CA ALA A 51 -3.34 2.72 -7.74
C ALA A 51 -2.41 3.83 -7.21
N ALA A 52 -2.78 5.10 -7.42
CA ALA A 52 -2.06 6.27 -6.91
C ALA A 52 -2.60 6.76 -5.55
N HIS A 53 -3.46 5.98 -4.88
CA HIS A 53 -4.05 6.39 -3.62
C HIS A 53 -2.98 6.54 -2.52
N ILE A 54 -2.89 7.74 -1.97
CA ILE A 54 -2.07 8.04 -0.79
C ILE A 54 -3.01 8.05 0.41
N SER A 55 -2.73 7.19 1.40
CA SER A 55 -3.48 7.18 2.65
C SER A 55 -3.15 8.46 3.42
N GLU A 56 -4.09 9.39 3.48
CA GLU A 56 -3.98 10.58 4.31
C GLU A 56 -4.38 10.25 5.75
N ARG A 57 -3.60 10.73 6.73
CA ARG A 57 -4.00 10.66 8.13
C ARG A 57 -5.23 11.55 8.30
N PRO A 58 -6.29 11.12 9.03
CA PRO A 58 -7.41 11.99 9.35
C PRO A 58 -6.87 13.24 10.05
N ARG A 59 -7.01 14.42 9.43
CA ARG A 59 -6.70 15.67 10.12
C ARG A 59 -7.79 15.90 11.17
N PRO A 60 -7.42 16.22 12.42
CA PRO A 60 -8.42 16.66 13.39
C PRO A 60 -9.11 17.92 12.83
N PRO A 61 -10.42 18.07 13.04
CA PRO A 61 -11.15 19.24 12.59
C PRO A 61 -10.50 20.49 13.21
N VAL A 62 -10.33 21.55 12.41
CA VAL A 62 -9.68 22.82 12.81
C VAL A 62 -10.35 23.44 14.06
N SER A 63 -11.60 23.10 14.32
CA SER A 63 -12.35 23.49 15.53
C SER A 63 -11.79 22.91 16.84
N ALA A 64 -10.90 21.91 16.80
CA ALA A 64 -10.32 21.28 17.99
C ALA A 64 -8.99 21.91 18.43
N VAL A 65 -8.57 23.02 17.82
CA VAL A 65 -7.30 23.73 18.10
C VAL A 65 -7.55 25.08 18.81
N ALA A 66 -8.74 25.28 19.39
CA ALA A 66 -9.07 26.48 20.18
C ALA A 66 -8.69 26.32 21.66
#